data_AF-A0A8F1WHV6-F1
#
_entry.id   AF-A0A8F1WHV6-F1
#
_cell.length_a   1.000
_cell.length_b   1.000
_cell.length_c   1.000
_cell.angle_alpha   90.00
_cell.angle_beta   90.00
_cell.angle_gamma   90.00
#
_symmetry.space_group_name_H-M   'P 1'
#
loop_
_entity.id
_entity.type
_entity.pdbx_description
1 polymer ?
#
loop_
_entity_poly.entity_id
_entity_poly.type
_entity_poly.pdbx_seq_one_letter_code
_entity_poly.pdbx_strand_id
1 'polypeptide(L)'
;MERFGIKLNNGLLALALVSFVFMAYPVLSLAEKTVDPEKLFESKCSQCHPSDRPKSVRKTPAEWKETVDRMQYGNGCDITDEEAAIVVKYLSSKYHK
;
A
#
# COMPACT_ATOMS: atom_id res chain seq x y z
N MET A 1 -55.75 13.50 14.52
CA MET A 1 -54.74 13.93 13.53
C MET A 1 -53.56 14.48 14.32
N GLU A 2 -52.71 13.57 14.77
CA GLU A 2 -51.72 13.76 15.84
C GLU A 2 -50.51 14.57 15.32
N ARG A 3 -50.46 15.87 15.60
CA ARG A 3 -49.21 16.64 15.45
C ARG A 3 -48.33 16.35 16.67
N PHE A 4 -47.55 15.27 16.60
CA PHE A 4 -46.43 15.02 17.51
C PHE A 4 -45.37 16.12 17.29
N GLY A 5 -45.49 17.22 18.04
CA GLY A 5 -44.49 18.28 18.09
C GLY A 5 -43.29 17.82 18.91
N ILE A 6 -42.24 17.35 18.23
CA ILE A 6 -40.96 17.01 18.85
C ILE A 6 -40.33 18.32 19.36
N LYS A 7 -40.26 18.49 20.69
CA LYS A 7 -39.52 19.61 21.30
C LYS A 7 -38.03 19.33 21.18
N LEU A 8 -37.37 20.02 20.26
CA LEU A 8 -35.93 19.94 20.05
C LEU A 8 -35.20 20.65 21.21
N ASN A 9 -34.65 19.87 22.14
CA ASN A 9 -33.81 20.40 23.21
C ASN A 9 -32.34 20.42 22.74
N ASN A 10 -31.56 21.39 23.23
CA ASN A 10 -30.15 21.56 22.82
C ASN A 10 -29.30 20.28 23.07
N GLY A 11 -29.67 19.47 24.06
CA GLY A 11 -29.04 18.16 24.31
C GLY A 11 -29.37 17.09 23.27
N LEU A 12 -30.56 17.15 22.65
CA LEU A 12 -30.98 16.21 21.60
C LEU A 12 -30.29 16.53 20.26
N LEU A 13 -30.06 17.82 19.99
CA LEU A 13 -29.24 18.29 18.87
C LEU A 13 -27.77 17.84 19.01
N ALA A 14 -27.19 17.99 20.21
CA ALA A 14 -25.82 17.57 20.49
C ALA A 14 -25.62 16.04 20.33
N LEU A 15 -26.57 15.24 20.83
CA LEU A 15 -26.55 13.77 20.70
C LEU A 15 -26.67 13.31 19.23
N ALA A 16 -27.52 13.97 18.44
CA ALA A 16 -27.68 13.67 17.01
C ALA A 16 -26.41 14.03 16.19
N LEU A 17 -25.72 15.12 16.53
CA LEU A 17 -24.47 15.51 15.89
C LEU A 17 -23.32 14.56 16.23
N VAL A 18 -23.20 14.14 17.49
CA VAL A 18 -22.17 13.18 17.94
C VAL A 18 -22.36 11.81 17.28
N SER A 19 -23.61 11.35 17.13
CA SER A 19 -23.91 10.06 16.49
C SER A 19 -23.77 10.10 14.96
N PHE A 20 -24.08 11.22 14.30
CA PHE A 20 -23.81 11.41 12.87
C PHE A 20 -22.31 11.43 12.55
N VAL A 21 -21.53 12.08 13.42
CA VAL A 21 -20.07 12.15 13.33
C VAL A 21 -19.44 10.77 13.53
N PHE A 22 -19.90 9.97 14.51
CA PHE A 22 -19.43 8.60 14.74
C PHE A 22 -19.74 7.63 13.58
N MET A 23 -20.87 7.80 12.90
CA MET A 23 -21.29 6.94 11.78
C MET A 23 -20.61 7.32 10.45
N ALA A 24 -20.18 8.58 10.28
CA ALA A 24 -19.45 9.05 9.11
C ALA A 24 -17.92 8.82 9.18
N TYR A 25 -17.36 8.61 10.39
CA TYR A 25 -15.91 8.43 10.57
C TYR A 25 -15.27 7.23 9.87
N PRO A 26 -15.84 6.01 9.84
CA PRO A 26 -15.12 4.88 9.25
C PRO A 26 -14.96 5.01 7.72
N VAL A 27 -15.69 5.92 7.07
CA VAL A 27 -15.62 6.14 5.61
C VAL A 27 -14.37 6.95 5.20
N LEU A 28 -13.80 7.77 6.09
CA LEU A 28 -12.73 8.72 5.75
C LEU A 28 -11.32 8.09 5.76
N SER A 29 -11.15 6.89 6.33
CA SER A 29 -9.82 6.28 6.53
C SER A 29 -9.48 5.14 5.54
N LEU A 30 -10.01 5.19 4.31
CA LEU A 30 -9.55 4.36 3.19
C LEU A 30 -8.50 5.11 2.35
N ALA A 31 -7.59 5.83 2.99
CA ALA A 31 -6.38 6.28 2.33
C ALA A 31 -5.57 5.03 1.95
N GLU A 32 -5.84 4.49 0.76
CA GLU A 32 -5.08 3.42 0.14
C GLU A 32 -3.63 3.89 0.13
N LYS A 33 -2.77 3.25 0.94
CA LYS A 33 -1.35 3.55 0.96
C LYS A 33 -0.78 3.12 -0.38
N THR A 34 -0.78 4.01 -1.36
CA THR A 34 -0.25 3.74 -2.69
C THR A 34 1.26 3.50 -2.57
N VAL A 35 1.70 2.27 -2.74
CA VAL A 35 3.12 1.91 -2.75
C VAL A 35 3.70 2.32 -4.09
N ASP A 36 4.65 3.26 -4.08
CA ASP A 36 5.44 3.62 -5.26
C ASP A 36 6.46 2.49 -5.54
N PRO A 37 6.33 1.72 -6.64
CA PRO A 37 7.15 0.55 -6.87
C PRO A 37 8.64 0.87 -7.10
N GLU A 38 8.94 2.03 -7.69
CA GLU A 38 10.32 2.46 -7.92
C GLU A 38 10.99 2.82 -6.60
N LYS A 39 10.30 3.57 -5.73
CA LYS A 39 10.81 3.88 -4.39
C LYS A 39 10.92 2.64 -3.51
N LEU A 40 9.99 1.71 -3.61
CA LEU A 40 10.08 0.43 -2.90
C LEU A 40 11.33 -0.34 -3.36
N PHE A 41 11.53 -0.47 -4.67
CA PHE A 41 12.71 -1.10 -5.24
C PHE A 41 14.01 -0.43 -4.76
N GLU A 42 14.11 0.90 -4.85
CA GLU A 42 15.31 1.61 -4.39
C GLU A 42 15.54 1.43 -2.89
N SER A 43 14.50 1.51 -2.08
CA SER A 43 14.63 1.40 -0.62
C SER A 43 15.01 0.00 -0.15
N LYS A 44 14.58 -1.07 -0.85
CA LYS A 44 14.89 -2.46 -0.48
C LYS A 44 16.18 -2.97 -1.12
N CYS A 45 16.40 -2.70 -2.40
CA CYS A 45 17.46 -3.33 -3.19
C CYS A 45 18.82 -2.59 -3.13
N SER A 46 18.88 -1.39 -2.54
CA SER A 46 20.12 -0.64 -2.33
C SER A 46 20.79 -0.87 -0.97
N GLN A 47 20.15 -1.67 -0.08
CA GLN A 47 20.62 -1.88 1.29
C GLN A 47 21.94 -2.65 1.39
N CYS A 48 22.23 -3.54 0.44
CA CYS A 48 23.42 -4.41 0.47
C CYS A 48 24.42 -4.12 -0.65
N HIS A 49 23.97 -3.58 -1.79
CA HIS A 49 24.80 -3.27 -2.95
C HIS A 49 24.09 -2.24 -3.84
N PRO A 50 24.78 -1.60 -4.81
CA PRO A 50 24.14 -0.66 -5.72
C PRO A 50 22.96 -1.28 -6.48
N SER A 51 21.85 -0.55 -6.55
CA SER A 51 20.64 -0.95 -7.29
C SER A 51 20.81 -0.89 -8.81
N ASP A 52 21.95 -0.38 -9.30
CA ASP A 52 22.27 -0.35 -10.73
C ASP A 52 22.55 -1.74 -11.33
N ARG A 53 22.93 -2.71 -10.50
CA ARG A 53 23.19 -4.10 -10.95
C ARG A 53 21.98 -4.72 -11.66
N PRO A 54 20.76 -4.73 -11.10
CA PRO A 54 19.59 -5.18 -11.84
C PRO A 54 19.19 -4.25 -12.98
N LYS A 55 19.45 -2.94 -12.92
CA LYS A 55 19.10 -2.00 -14.00
C LYS A 55 19.92 -2.19 -15.28
N SER A 56 21.09 -2.82 -15.20
CA SER A 56 21.99 -3.04 -16.33
C SER A 56 21.68 -4.31 -17.13
N VAL A 57 20.70 -5.12 -16.70
CA VAL A 57 20.32 -6.37 -17.35
C VAL A 57 18.82 -6.38 -17.67
N ARG A 58 18.46 -7.15 -18.70
CA ARG A 58 17.05 -7.41 -19.06
C ARG A 58 16.71 -8.87 -18.86
N LYS A 59 15.55 -9.17 -18.28
CA LYS A 59 15.10 -10.52 -17.93
C LYS A 59 13.60 -10.69 -18.14
N THR A 60 13.15 -11.92 -18.30
CA THR A 60 11.72 -12.28 -18.28
C THR A 60 11.14 -12.14 -16.87
N PRO A 61 9.81 -12.10 -16.69
CA PRO A 61 9.20 -12.01 -15.37
C PRO A 61 9.56 -13.17 -14.45
N ALA A 62 9.69 -14.39 -15.00
CA ALA A 62 10.11 -15.57 -14.24
C ALA A 62 11.56 -15.43 -13.73
N GLU A 63 12.49 -15.02 -14.60
CA GLU A 63 13.89 -14.78 -14.23
C GLU A 63 14.03 -13.60 -13.23
N TRP A 64 13.15 -12.60 -13.29
CA TRP A 64 13.10 -11.53 -12.29
C TRP A 64 12.61 -12.05 -10.95
N LYS A 65 11.57 -12.89 -10.93
CA LYS A 65 11.10 -13.55 -9.72
C LYS A 65 12.22 -14.37 -9.07
N GLU A 66 12.92 -15.20 -9.81
CA GLU A 66 14.06 -15.98 -9.28
C GLU A 66 15.15 -15.08 -8.67
N THR A 67 15.40 -13.92 -9.29
CA THR A 67 16.38 -12.97 -8.79
C THR A 67 15.94 -12.36 -7.46
N VAL A 68 14.68 -11.92 -7.36
CA VAL A 68 14.13 -11.33 -6.14
C VAL A 68 14.01 -12.36 -5.03
N ASP A 69 13.51 -13.56 -5.32
CA ASP A 69 13.41 -14.68 -4.37
C ASP A 69 14.80 -15.05 -3.81
N ARG A 70 15.85 -15.05 -4.65
CA ARG A 70 17.23 -15.26 -4.19
C ARG A 70 17.68 -14.16 -3.23
N MET A 71 17.35 -12.89 -3.51
CA MET A 71 17.72 -11.80 -2.61
C MET A 71 16.96 -11.88 -1.28
N GLN A 72 15.67 -12.21 -1.32
CA GLN A 72 14.81 -12.34 -0.15
C GLN A 72 15.25 -13.51 0.74
N TYR A 73 15.22 -14.74 0.22
CA TYR A 73 15.42 -15.95 1.04
C TYR A 73 16.88 -16.41 1.10
N GLY A 74 17.66 -16.18 0.04
CA GLY A 74 19.05 -16.62 -0.04
C GLY A 74 20.04 -15.63 0.57
N ASN A 75 19.77 -14.33 0.42
CA ASN A 75 20.66 -13.26 0.88
C ASN A 75 20.09 -12.46 2.07
N GLY A 76 18.87 -12.77 2.52
CA GLY A 76 18.27 -12.17 3.71
C GLY A 76 17.83 -10.71 3.53
N CYS A 77 17.44 -10.32 2.31
CA CYS A 77 16.81 -9.02 2.09
C CYS A 77 15.48 -8.96 2.87
N ASP A 78 15.34 -7.97 3.74
CA ASP A 78 14.11 -7.73 4.51
C ASP A 78 13.04 -7.10 3.59
N ILE A 79 12.36 -7.96 2.83
CA ILE A 79 11.26 -7.63 1.93
C ILE A 79 10.14 -8.66 2.13
N THR A 80 8.89 -8.21 2.21
CA THR A 80 7.74 -9.13 2.32
C THR A 80 7.41 -9.74 0.96
N ASP A 81 6.62 -10.81 0.93
CA ASP A 81 6.20 -11.46 -0.31
C ASP A 81 5.36 -10.52 -1.19
N GLU A 82 4.54 -9.66 -0.58
CA GLU A 82 3.75 -8.65 -1.28
C GLU A 82 4.63 -7.57 -1.89
N GLU A 83 5.61 -7.06 -1.12
CA GLU A 83 6.59 -6.10 -1.60
C GLU A 83 7.45 -6.69 -2.74
N ALA A 84 7.88 -7.96 -2.60
CA ALA A 84 8.62 -8.69 -3.61
C ALA A 84 7.82 -8.81 -4.92
N ALA A 85 6.53 -9.13 -4.84
CA ALA A 85 5.66 -9.18 -6.03
C ALA A 85 5.55 -7.82 -6.74
N ILE A 86 5.46 -6.72 -5.97
CA ILE A 86 5.46 -5.35 -6.51
C ILE A 86 6.78 -5.05 -7.23
N VAL A 87 7.92 -5.40 -6.61
CA VAL A 87 9.25 -5.21 -7.19
C VAL A 87 9.45 -6.05 -8.45
N VAL A 88 9.04 -7.33 -8.46
CA VAL A 88 9.10 -8.18 -9.65
C VAL A 88 8.28 -7.58 -10.80
N LYS A 89 7.07 -7.08 -10.51
CA LYS A 89 6.23 -6.41 -11.52
C LYS A 89 6.90 -5.14 -12.05
N TYR A 90 7.48 -4.32 -11.17
CA TYR A 90 8.22 -3.12 -11.55
C TYR A 90 9.40 -3.45 -12.47
N LEU A 91 10.27 -4.37 -12.05
CA LEU A 91 11.45 -4.79 -12.81
C LEU A 91 11.06 -5.40 -14.15
N SER A 92 10.02 -6.24 -14.17
CA SER A 92 9.47 -6.82 -15.40
C SER A 92 8.92 -5.76 -16.35
N SER A 93 8.29 -4.70 -15.84
CA SER A 93 7.75 -3.63 -16.70
C SER A 93 8.83 -2.75 -17.34
N LYS A 94 9.96 -2.53 -16.64
CA LYS A 94 11.03 -1.61 -17.06
C LYS A 94 12.20 -2.31 -17.76
N TYR A 95 12.52 -3.52 -17.33
CA TYR A 95 13.71 -4.28 -17.71
C TYR A 95 13.37 -5.66 -18.28
N HIS A 96 12.26 -5.76 -19.02
CA HIS A 96 11.93 -6.95 -19.82
C HIS A 96 12.91 -7.13 -20.98
N LYS A 97 13.17 -8.37 -21.41
CA LYS A 97 13.84 -8.71 -22.67
C LYS A 97 12.86 -9.29 -23.69
#